data_AF-A0A7Z9FW65-F1
#
_entry.id   AF-A0A7Z9FW65-F1
#
_cell.length_a   1.000
_cell.length_b   1.000
_cell.length_c   1.000
_cell.angle_alpha   90.00
_cell.angle_beta   90.00
_cell.angle_gamma   90.00
#
_symmetry.space_group_name_H-M   'P 1'
#
loop_
_entity.id
_entity.type
_entity.pdbx_description
1 polymer ?
#
loop_
_entity_poly.entity_id
_entity_poly.type
_entity_poly.pdbx_seq_one_letter_code
_entity_poly.pdbx_strand_id
1 'polypeptide(L)'
;MERQYRVYFKEGSQFEQWKSNPFLALYMYYQLQQEFGWEAFKNVFAQYHELSLGQRPKNDQEKRDQWMVRFSKVVKQNLGPFFQLWGIPISESLQESVSNLPIWLPIGFPPKE
;
A
#
# COMPACT_ATOMS: atom_id res chain seq x y z
N MET A 1 -15.50 -10.62 -8.19
CA MET A 1 -14.29 -10.02 -7.56
C MET A 1 -13.02 -10.64 -8.13
N GLU A 2 -12.82 -11.96 -8.02
CA GLU A 2 -11.61 -12.65 -8.53
C GLU A 2 -11.31 -12.39 -10.02
N ARG A 3 -12.34 -12.40 -10.88
CA ARG A 3 -12.18 -12.10 -12.31
C ARG A 3 -11.62 -10.71 -12.57
N GLN A 4 -12.14 -9.70 -11.87
CA GLN A 4 -11.75 -8.30 -12.07
C GLN A 4 -10.33 -8.04 -11.57
N TYR A 5 -9.99 -8.63 -10.42
CA TYR A 5 -8.65 -8.61 -9.87
C TYR A 5 -7.63 -9.29 -10.81
N ARG A 6 -7.93 -10.46 -11.38
CA ARG A 6 -7.05 -11.13 -12.36
C ARG A 6 -6.85 -10.32 -13.64
N VAL A 7 -7.93 -9.73 -14.17
CA VAL A 7 -7.86 -8.86 -15.36
C VAL A 7 -6.98 -7.64 -15.08
N TYR A 8 -7.13 -7.01 -13.92
CA TYR A 8 -6.33 -5.85 -13.53
C TYR A 8 -4.81 -6.13 -13.55
N PHE A 9 -4.37 -7.25 -12.95
CA PHE A 9 -2.95 -7.62 -12.96
C PHE A 9 -2.45 -8.02 -14.36
N LYS A 10 -3.32 -8.60 -15.20
CA LYS A 10 -3.00 -8.91 -16.60
C LYS A 10 -2.82 -7.65 -17.46
N GLU A 11 -3.58 -6.59 -17.16
CA GLU A 11 -3.54 -5.30 -17.86
C GLU A 11 -2.44 -4.35 -17.35
N GLY A 12 -1.54 -4.83 -16.50
CA GLY A 12 -0.35 -4.09 -16.04
C GLY A 12 -0.58 -3.23 -14.80
N SER A 13 -1.61 -3.52 -13.99
CA SER A 13 -1.89 -2.84 -12.72
C SER A 13 -2.00 -1.30 -12.83
N GLN A 14 -2.76 -0.77 -13.78
CA GLN A 14 -2.78 0.69 -14.01
C GLN A 14 -3.40 1.48 -12.84
N PHE A 15 -2.72 2.55 -12.39
CA PHE A 15 -3.19 3.35 -11.24
C PHE A 15 -4.60 3.93 -11.43
N GLU A 16 -4.92 4.44 -12.62
CA GLU A 16 -6.24 5.03 -12.89
C GLU A 16 -7.38 4.00 -12.83
N GLN A 17 -7.10 2.74 -13.20
CA GLN A 17 -8.05 1.64 -13.07
C GLN A 17 -8.25 1.26 -11.60
N TRP A 18 -7.16 1.20 -10.83
CA TRP A 18 -7.21 0.98 -9.38
C TRP A 18 -8.02 2.07 -8.67
N LYS A 19 -7.74 3.33 -9.00
CA LYS A 19 -8.37 4.52 -8.41
C LYS A 19 -9.85 4.64 -8.75
N SER A 20 -10.26 4.24 -9.95
CA SER A 20 -11.67 4.32 -10.40
C SER A 20 -12.53 3.15 -9.92
N ASN A 21 -11.95 2.09 -9.34
CA ASN A 21 -12.70 0.94 -8.85
C ASN A 21 -12.49 0.68 -7.34
N PRO A 22 -13.44 1.10 -6.48
CA PRO A 22 -13.33 0.95 -5.03
C PRO A 22 -13.17 -0.49 -4.54
N PHE A 23 -13.83 -1.46 -5.19
CA PHE A 23 -13.75 -2.88 -4.78
C PHE A 23 -12.41 -3.51 -5.14
N LEU A 24 -11.83 -3.13 -6.28
CA LEU A 24 -10.47 -3.51 -6.64
C LEU A 24 -9.47 -2.92 -5.64
N ALA A 25 -9.59 -1.62 -5.34
CA ALA A 25 -8.72 -0.95 -4.36
C ALA A 25 -8.85 -1.58 -2.96
N LEU A 26 -10.06 -1.93 -2.54
CA LEU A 26 -10.31 -2.57 -1.26
C LEU A 26 -9.61 -3.93 -1.13
N TYR A 27 -9.41 -4.65 -2.23
CA TYR A 27 -8.73 -5.94 -2.22
C TYR A 27 -7.27 -5.82 -1.77
N MET A 28 -6.55 -4.76 -2.19
CA MET A 28 -5.21 -4.46 -1.68
C MET A 28 -5.19 -4.33 -0.15
N TYR A 29 -6.13 -3.59 0.41
CA TYR A 29 -6.24 -3.41 1.87
C TYR A 29 -6.67 -4.68 2.59
N TYR A 30 -7.51 -5.50 1.96
CA TYR A 30 -7.87 -6.83 2.47
C TYR A 30 -6.61 -7.70 2.67
N GLN A 31 -5.67 -7.69 1.73
CA GLN A 31 -4.41 -8.43 1.89
C GLN A 31 -3.58 -7.95 3.07
N LEU A 32 -3.45 -6.63 3.24
CA LEU A 32 -2.77 -6.05 4.40
C LEU A 32 -3.46 -6.44 5.71
N GLN A 33 -4.80 -6.46 5.72
CA GLN A 33 -5.58 -6.85 6.90
C GLN A 33 -5.41 -8.34 7.23
N GLN A 34 -5.43 -9.21 6.22
CA GLN A 34 -5.25 -10.65 6.42
C GLN A 34 -3.87 -10.99 6.99
N GLU A 35 -2.82 -10.32 6.51
CA GLU A 35 -1.45 -10.55 6.98
C GLU A 35 -1.15 -9.89 8.33
N PHE A 36 -1.48 -8.59 8.46
CA PHE A 36 -0.99 -7.76 9.57
C PHE A 36 -2.05 -7.45 10.63
N GLY A 37 -3.31 -7.82 10.37
CA GLY A 37 -4.43 -7.60 11.29
C GLY A 37 -4.87 -6.14 11.42
N TRP A 38 -5.98 -5.93 12.15
CA TRP A 38 -6.55 -4.61 12.37
C TRP A 38 -5.71 -3.70 13.28
N GLU A 39 -4.88 -4.28 14.16
CA GLU A 39 -3.99 -3.51 15.03
C GLU A 39 -3.00 -2.67 14.22
N ALA A 40 -2.48 -3.18 13.11
CA ALA A 40 -1.59 -2.43 12.24
C ALA A 40 -2.26 -1.14 11.71
N PHE A 41 -3.50 -1.24 11.23
CA PHE A 41 -4.27 -0.09 10.76
C PHE A 41 -4.51 0.93 11.88
N LYS A 42 -4.96 0.47 13.06
CA LYS A 42 -5.20 1.34 14.21
C LYS A 42 -3.93 2.10 14.63
N ASN A 43 -2.78 1.42 14.64
CA ASN A 43 -1.50 2.03 14.96
C ASN A 43 -1.09 3.09 13.93
N VAL A 44 -1.31 2.85 12.62
CA VAL A 44 -1.07 3.86 11.59
C VAL A 44 -2.00 5.07 11.78
N PHE A 45 -3.30 4.83 12.04
CA PHE A 45 -4.26 5.92 12.24
C PHE A 45 -3.94 6.78 13.47
N ALA A 46 -3.52 6.15 14.58
CA ALA A 46 -3.06 6.86 15.77
C ALA A 46 -1.88 7.80 15.46
N GLN A 47 -0.88 7.32 14.71
CA GLN A 47 0.24 8.17 14.29
C GLN A 47 -0.20 9.38 13.45
N TYR A 48 -1.23 9.25 12.60
CA TYR A 48 -1.77 10.39 11.86
C TYR A 48 -2.48 11.41 12.77
N HIS A 49 -3.15 10.96 13.84
CA HIS A 49 -3.81 11.84 14.79
C HIS A 49 -2.81 12.68 15.59
N GLU A 50 -1.62 12.13 15.85
CA GLU A 50 -0.54 12.79 16.57
C GLU A 50 0.24 13.81 15.73
N LEU A 51 0.00 13.89 14.41
CA LEU A 51 0.74 14.82 13.54
C LEU A 51 0.35 16.28 13.78
N SER A 52 1.37 17.10 13.99
CA SER A 52 1.27 18.56 13.86
C SER A 52 0.91 18.94 12.42
N LEU A 53 0.32 20.13 12.25
CA LEU A 53 -0.13 20.62 10.93
C LEU A 53 0.99 20.62 9.88
N GLY A 54 2.23 20.94 10.27
CA GLY A 54 3.38 20.96 9.36
C GLY A 54 3.84 19.58 8.88
N GLN A 55 3.50 18.50 9.60
CA GLN A 55 3.89 17.13 9.27
C GLN A 55 2.82 16.38 8.44
N ARG A 56 1.62 16.95 8.31
CA ARG A 56 0.53 16.35 7.53
C ARG A 56 0.85 16.42 6.03
N PRO A 57 0.46 15.37 5.27
CA PRO A 57 0.66 15.36 3.83
C PRO A 57 -0.16 16.47 3.17
N LYS A 58 0.45 17.19 2.23
CA LYS A 58 -0.10 18.39 1.59
C LYS A 58 -0.82 18.08 0.28
N ASN A 59 -0.53 16.94 -0.33
CA ASN A 59 -1.09 16.51 -1.61
C ASN A 59 -1.28 14.98 -1.63
N ASP A 60 -1.92 14.46 -2.67
CA ASP A 60 -2.25 13.03 -2.75
C ASP A 60 -1.03 12.12 -2.92
N GLN A 61 0.05 12.61 -3.54
CA GLN A 61 1.31 11.86 -3.61
C GLN A 61 1.88 11.67 -2.21
N GLU A 62 2.00 12.76 -1.45
CA GLU A 62 2.47 12.71 -0.05
C GLU A 62 1.58 11.83 0.84
N LYS A 63 0.27 11.77 0.59
CA LYS A 63 -0.63 10.86 1.32
C LYS A 63 -0.28 9.40 1.08
N ARG A 64 -0.11 8.99 -0.18
CA ARG A 64 0.25 7.61 -0.55
C ARG A 64 1.62 7.23 0.00
N ASP A 65 2.57 8.14 -0.15
CA ASP A 65 3.94 8.03 0.34
C ASP A 65 3.99 7.83 1.87
N GLN A 66 3.35 8.72 2.62
CA GLN A 66 3.30 8.60 4.08
C GLN A 66 2.57 7.34 4.52
N TRP A 67 1.50 6.94 3.81
CA TRP A 67 0.78 5.72 4.11
C TRP A 67 1.70 4.49 3.95
N MET A 68 2.40 4.36 2.82
CA MET A 68 3.35 3.28 2.57
C MET A 68 4.44 3.23 3.65
N VAL A 69 5.08 4.36 3.96
CA VAL A 69 6.19 4.42 4.92
C VAL A 69 5.72 4.09 6.34
N ARG A 70 4.62 4.70 6.80
CA ARG A 70 4.12 4.48 8.17
C ARG A 70 3.67 3.06 8.36
N PHE A 71 2.91 2.52 7.39
CA PHE A 71 2.44 1.15 7.47
C PHE A 71 3.62 0.18 7.49
N SER A 72 4.60 0.37 6.59
CA SER A 72 5.84 -0.44 6.55
C SER A 72 6.56 -0.46 7.89
N LYS A 73 6.71 0.71 8.54
CA LYS A 73 7.33 0.83 9.86
C LYS A 73 6.52 0.14 10.97
N VAL A 74 5.20 0.25 10.94
CA VAL A 74 4.32 -0.41 11.92
C VAL A 74 4.44 -1.92 11.84
N VAL A 75 4.46 -2.48 10.62
CA VAL A 75 4.53 -3.95 10.41
C VAL A 75 5.94 -4.49 10.32
N LYS A 76 6.96 -3.61 10.35
CA LYS A 76 8.39 -3.95 10.22
C LYS A 76 8.71 -4.73 8.93
N GLN A 77 8.00 -4.40 7.86
CA GLN A 77 8.21 -4.95 6.51
C GLN A 77 8.21 -3.80 5.50
N ASN A 78 9.01 -3.91 4.46
CA ASN A 78 9.01 -2.98 3.33
C ASN A 78 7.84 -3.31 2.39
N LEU A 79 6.83 -2.44 2.38
CA LEU A 79 5.65 -2.56 1.51
C LEU A 79 5.81 -1.83 0.17
N GLY A 80 6.97 -1.20 -0.10
CA GLY A 80 7.23 -0.53 -1.37
C GLY A 80 6.97 -1.42 -2.59
N PRO A 81 7.55 -2.63 -2.66
CA PRO A 81 7.27 -3.58 -3.73
C PRO A 81 5.79 -3.98 -3.84
N PHE A 82 5.08 -4.08 -2.71
CA PHE A 82 3.65 -4.35 -2.72
C PHE A 82 2.83 -3.21 -3.34
N PHE A 83 3.17 -1.95 -3.06
CA PHE A 83 2.52 -0.79 -3.67
C PHE A 83 2.79 -0.71 -5.17
N GLN A 84 4.03 -0.99 -5.59
CA GLN A 84 4.40 -1.07 -7.00
C GLN A 84 3.66 -2.18 -7.73
N LEU A 85 3.52 -3.35 -7.11
CA LEU A 85 2.74 -4.47 -7.65
C LEU A 85 1.29 -4.05 -7.93
N TRP A 86 0.71 -3.27 -7.02
CA TRP A 86 -0.63 -2.66 -7.15
C TRP A 86 -0.65 -1.37 -7.99
N GLY A 87 0.45 -1.03 -8.67
CA GLY A 87 0.56 0.16 -9.52
C GLY A 87 0.29 1.48 -8.82
N ILE A 88 0.47 1.53 -7.50
CA ILE A 88 0.25 2.74 -6.72
C ILE A 88 1.53 3.58 -6.77
N PRO A 89 1.50 4.80 -7.32
CA PRO A 89 2.69 5.62 -7.46
C PRO A 89 3.17 6.08 -6.09
N ILE A 90 4.43 5.74 -5.78
CA ILE A 90 5.17 6.13 -4.59
C ILE A 90 6.49 6.79 -5.01
N SER A 91 6.93 7.78 -4.25
CA SER A 91 8.21 8.47 -4.52
C SER A 91 9.40 7.53 -4.30
N GLU A 92 10.36 7.54 -5.22
CA GLU A 92 11.57 6.68 -5.14
C GLU A 92 12.37 6.94 -3.85
N SER A 93 12.55 8.21 -3.47
CA SER A 93 13.28 8.61 -2.27
C SER A 93 12.73 8.03 -0.96
N LEU A 94 11.46 7.61 -0.94
CA LEU A 94 10.84 7.03 0.26
C LEU A 94 10.95 5.51 0.31
N GLN A 95 11.22 4.84 -0.81
CA GLN A 95 11.55 3.42 -0.81
C GLN A 95 12.86 3.19 -0.05
N GLU A 96 13.82 4.12 -0.16
CA GLU A 96 15.07 4.09 0.60
C GLU A 96 14.82 4.16 2.12
N SER A 97 13.80 4.93 2.55
CA SER A 97 13.48 5.12 3.98
C SER A 97 12.98 3.86 4.70
N VAL A 98 12.61 2.83 3.93
CA VAL A 98 12.17 1.52 4.42
C VAL A 98 12.99 0.38 3.84
N SER A 99 14.07 0.67 3.11
CA SER A 99 14.91 -0.32 2.41
C SER A 99 15.63 -1.30 3.35
N ASN A 100 15.80 -0.91 4.62
CA ASN A 100 16.39 -1.75 5.66
C ASN A 100 15.42 -2.78 6.25
N LEU A 101 14.12 -2.71 5.91
CA LEU A 101 13.12 -3.68 6.34
C LEU A 101 13.04 -4.85 5.33
N PRO A 102 12.75 -6.08 5.80
CA PRO A 102 12.51 -7.21 4.91
C PRO A 102 11.35 -6.89 3.95
N ILE A 103 11.51 -7.26 2.68
CA ILE A 103 10.46 -7.07 1.67
C ILE A 103 9.31 -8.03 1.96
N TRP A 104 8.09 -7.51 1.92
CA TRP A 104 6.88 -8.33 1.97
C TRP A 104 6.09 -8.23 0.67
N LEU A 105 5.66 -9.40 0.19
CA LEU A 105 4.69 -9.58 -0.86
C LEU A 105 3.73 -10.71 -0.47
N PRO A 106 2.44 -10.62 -0.84
CA PRO A 106 1.48 -11.66 -0.55
C PRO A 106 1.82 -12.96 -1.29
N ILE A 107 1.66 -14.10 -0.61
CA ILE A 107 1.97 -15.42 -1.17
C ILE A 107 1.07 -15.69 -2.38
N GLY A 108 1.68 -16.10 -3.51
CA GLY A 108 0.95 -16.45 -4.73
C GLY A 108 0.56 -15.25 -5.61
N PHE A 109 1.18 -14.08 -5.41
CA PHE A 109 0.91 -12.86 -6.16
C PHE A 109 2.09 -12.41 -7.05
N PRO A 110 1.84 -11.76 -8.21
CA PRO A 110 0.52 -11.60 -8.85
C PRO A 110 -0.07 -12.98 -9.20
N PRO A 111 -1.41 -13.08 -9.34
CA PRO A 111 -2.06 -14.37 -9.53
C PRO A 111 -1.58 -14.95 -10.85
N LYS A 112 -1.07 -16.19 -10.83
CA LYS A 112 -0.78 -16.91 -12.07
C LYS A 112 -2.09 -17.15 -12.83
N GLU A 113 -2.01 -17.05 -14.16
CA GLU A 113 -3.14 -17.22 -15.08
C GLU A 113 -3.98 -18.47 -14.76
#